data_AF-A0A7M7TGH0-F1
#
_entry.id   AF-A0A7M7TGH0-F1
#
_cell.length_a   1.000
_cell.length_b   1.000
_cell.length_c   1.000
_cell.angle_alpha   90.00
_cell.angle_beta   90.00
_cell.angle_gamma   90.00
#
_symmetry.space_group_name_H-M   'P 1'
#
loop_
_entity.id
_entity.type
_entity.pdbx_description
1 polymer ?
#
loop_
_entity_poly.entity_id
_entity_poly.type
_entity_poly.pdbx_seq_one_letter_code
_entity_poly.pdbx_strand_id
1 'polypeptide(L)'
;MAGSTGISNNYEVLGNFSIGEDERYRNDLSQRRFFVKPDDDKPNFDLVHGLREYTDRKPSGVVPMSLSPVLDWLCDHRDELIEKKILESEGSSRKLDIDFVGRRGSFCRLLRAAESLEKVEILVTLCKGTYYIENVKEMFTESAQRMEIGFGGKKFAQCITSPDGSKPDLDEPVSAYAEYVAVMKKQYGNHRIILSTEVQAERKDSTKAPPENYVCIKTRKHDLEGKPLANFNRYKTLQWWSQAYMTGVPEVICGRRDDRRHIITSVETMKTNELSLKSMGFWDPMLCQKKFESYLSEIKQLVKKDDPRAVYRLQLPEIEGGRGLKDKLRSRRFLLLGRKEDDYVILPDRYLKDVLDLKEY
;
A
#
# COMPACT_ATOMS: atom_id res chain seq x y z
N MET A 1 -11.21 9.59 -34.91
CA MET A 1 -11.62 9.99 -33.55
C MET A 1 -11.36 8.83 -32.61
N ALA A 2 -10.20 8.81 -31.96
CA ALA A 2 -9.84 7.78 -30.99
C ALA A 2 -10.44 8.18 -29.63
N GLY A 3 -11.51 7.51 -29.22
CA GLY A 3 -12.12 7.71 -27.91
C GLY A 3 -11.14 7.31 -26.82
N SER A 4 -10.70 8.30 -26.04
CA SER A 4 -10.00 8.10 -24.78
C SER A 4 -10.99 7.51 -23.77
N THR A 5 -11.06 6.18 -23.69
CA THR A 5 -11.62 5.48 -22.51
C THR A 5 -10.54 5.42 -21.44
N GLY A 6 -10.14 6.59 -20.94
CA GLY A 6 -9.35 6.66 -19.71
C GLY A 6 -10.20 6.13 -18.57
N ILE A 7 -9.68 5.17 -17.81
CA ILE A 7 -10.27 4.78 -16.52
C ILE A 7 -10.27 6.05 -15.66
N SER A 8 -11.44 6.65 -15.44
CA SER A 8 -11.58 7.77 -14.52
C SER A 8 -11.26 7.26 -13.11
N ASN A 9 -10.11 7.65 -12.59
CA ASN A 9 -9.70 7.28 -11.25
C ASN A 9 -10.18 8.37 -10.28
N ASN A 10 -11.39 8.24 -9.75
CA ASN A 10 -11.82 9.05 -8.61
C ASN A 10 -11.25 8.44 -7.32
N TYR A 11 -10.55 9.24 -6.53
CA TYR A 11 -9.99 8.85 -5.23
C TYR A 11 -10.70 9.66 -4.17
N GLU A 12 -11.36 8.98 -3.24
CA GLU A 12 -12.05 9.60 -2.12
C GLU A 12 -11.37 9.14 -0.83
N VAL A 13 -10.89 10.07 0.00
CA VAL A 13 -10.45 9.75 1.36
C VAL A 13 -11.68 9.75 2.25
N LEU A 14 -12.01 8.59 2.82
CA LEU A 14 -13.16 8.44 3.71
C LEU A 14 -12.86 8.96 5.12
N GLY A 15 -11.61 8.82 5.54
CA GLY A 15 -11.06 9.32 6.79
C GLY A 15 -9.65 8.77 7.05
N ASN A 16 -9.15 9.04 8.26
CA ASN A 16 -7.80 8.70 8.67
C ASN A 16 -7.80 8.12 10.09
N PHE A 17 -6.74 7.40 10.42
CA PHE A 17 -6.46 6.94 11.78
C PHE A 17 -4.96 6.78 11.99
N SER A 18 -4.56 6.48 13.21
CA SER A 18 -3.16 6.26 13.58
C SER A 18 -2.93 4.86 14.14
N ILE A 19 -1.78 4.29 13.85
CA ILE A 19 -1.21 3.14 14.55
C ILE A 19 -0.04 3.69 15.36
N GLY A 20 -0.03 3.50 16.67
CA GLY A 20 1.08 4.00 17.49
C GLY A 20 2.24 3.03 17.58
N GLU A 21 3.27 3.42 18.33
CA GLU A 21 4.50 2.63 18.49
C GLU A 21 4.28 1.27 19.17
N ASP A 22 3.18 1.13 19.90
CA ASP A 22 2.71 -0.13 20.51
C ASP A 22 1.89 -1.00 19.55
N GLU A 23 1.88 -0.68 18.25
CA GLU A 23 1.15 -1.36 17.18
C GLU A 23 -0.38 -1.31 17.33
N ARG A 24 -0.89 -0.44 18.22
CA ARG A 24 -2.33 -0.34 18.45
C ARG A 24 -2.99 0.70 17.56
N TYR A 25 -4.13 0.31 17.01
CA TYR A 25 -5.08 1.22 16.37
C TYR A 25 -5.53 2.31 17.35
N ARG A 26 -5.59 3.55 16.84
CA ARG A 26 -6.13 4.73 17.51
C ARG A 26 -6.97 5.51 16.51
N ASN A 27 -8.21 5.82 16.87
CA ASN A 27 -9.09 6.66 16.07
C ASN A 27 -8.74 8.15 16.21
N ASP A 28 -7.51 8.51 15.82
CA ASP A 28 -6.99 9.86 15.91
C ASP A 28 -5.95 10.15 14.81
N LEU A 29 -5.45 11.38 14.80
CA LEU A 29 -4.44 11.85 13.84
C LEU A 29 -3.06 12.01 14.50
N SER A 30 -2.80 11.29 15.60
CA SER A 30 -1.58 11.46 16.42
C SER A 30 -0.27 11.20 15.66
N GLN A 31 -0.29 10.38 14.61
CA GLN A 31 0.88 10.08 13.78
C GLN A 31 0.98 10.94 12.51
N ARG A 32 0.07 11.91 12.33
CA ARG A 32 0.07 12.79 11.16
C ARG A 32 1.36 13.62 11.12
N ARG A 33 2.02 13.64 9.96
CA ARG A 33 3.21 14.46 9.72
C ARG A 33 3.03 15.30 8.45
N PHE A 34 3.72 16.44 8.41
CA PHE A 34 3.76 17.34 7.28
C PHE A 34 5.14 17.32 6.63
N PHE A 35 5.17 17.41 5.30
CA PHE A 35 6.39 17.49 4.53
C PHE A 35 7.07 18.82 4.77
N VAL A 36 8.38 18.77 5.03
CA VAL A 36 9.24 19.94 5.20
C VAL A 36 10.31 19.86 4.13
N LYS A 37 10.29 20.83 3.21
CA LYS A 37 11.30 20.91 2.16
C LYS A 37 12.65 21.25 2.80
N PRO A 38 13.73 20.50 2.48
CA PRO A 38 15.08 20.89 2.92
C PRO A 38 15.48 22.26 2.38
N ASP A 39 16.16 23.05 3.21
CA ASP A 39 16.65 24.39 2.83
C ASP A 39 17.88 24.32 1.90
N ASP A 40 18.69 23.26 2.01
CA ASP A 40 19.92 23.06 1.25
C ASP A 40 19.71 22.02 0.13
N ASP A 41 20.30 22.27 -1.04
CA ASP A 41 20.37 21.33 -2.16
C ASP A 41 21.14 20.04 -1.79
N LYS A 42 22.05 20.13 -0.81
CA LYS A 42 22.85 19.02 -0.27
C LYS A 42 22.62 18.87 1.24
N PRO A 43 21.48 18.31 1.67
CA PRO A 43 21.12 18.29 3.08
C PRO A 43 22.03 17.41 3.96
N ASN A 44 22.77 16.46 3.37
CA ASN A 44 23.70 15.55 4.06
C ASN A 44 23.08 14.81 5.26
N PHE A 45 21.79 14.48 5.20
CA PHE A 45 21.10 13.74 6.26
C PHE A 45 21.74 12.38 6.50
N ASP A 46 22.18 12.10 7.73
CA ASP A 46 22.72 10.82 8.16
C ASP A 46 21.59 9.80 8.34
N LEU A 47 21.67 8.71 7.56
CA LEU A 47 20.66 7.65 7.52
C LEU A 47 20.91 6.52 8.50
N VAL A 48 22.04 6.52 9.21
CA VAL A 48 22.35 5.55 10.26
C VAL A 48 22.32 6.19 11.66
N HIS A 49 22.08 7.50 11.75
CA HIS A 49 21.85 8.18 13.02
C HIS A 49 20.61 7.61 13.73
N GLY A 50 20.79 7.06 14.92
CA GLY A 50 19.74 6.37 15.69
C GLY A 50 19.57 4.88 15.37
N LEU A 51 20.39 4.29 14.47
CA LEU A 51 20.23 2.88 14.07
C LEU A 51 20.58 1.90 15.20
N ARG A 52 21.50 2.26 16.10
CA ARG A 52 21.89 1.36 17.21
C ARG A 52 20.81 1.25 18.27
N GLU A 53 20.05 2.33 18.44
CA GLU A 53 18.92 2.48 19.34
C GLU A 53 17.63 1.94 18.70
N TYR A 54 17.61 1.75 17.38
CA TYR A 54 16.48 1.22 16.64
C TYR A 54 16.23 -0.24 17.00
N THR A 55 15.24 -0.46 17.86
CA THR A 55 14.75 -1.80 18.14
C THR A 55 13.56 -2.11 17.25
N ASP A 56 13.78 -2.83 16.16
CA ASP A 56 12.70 -3.56 15.46
C ASP A 56 12.31 -4.78 16.31
N ARG A 57 11.66 -4.52 17.45
CA ARG A 57 11.15 -5.56 18.34
C ARG A 57 9.97 -6.25 17.65
N LYS A 58 10.24 -7.12 16.68
CA LYS A 58 9.22 -7.98 16.09
C LYS A 58 8.50 -8.70 17.24
N PRO A 59 7.19 -8.49 17.45
CA PRO A 59 6.47 -9.28 18.41
C PRO A 59 6.62 -10.75 18.02
N SER A 60 6.94 -11.59 19.00
CA SER A 60 6.96 -13.04 18.88
C SER A 60 5.56 -13.64 18.62
N GLY A 61 4.54 -12.83 18.31
CA GLY A 61 3.19 -13.28 17.96
C GLY A 61 2.37 -12.22 17.21
N VAL A 62 2.15 -12.48 15.91
CA VAL A 62 1.09 -11.94 15.01
C VAL A 62 1.22 -10.44 14.61
N VAL A 63 0.60 -9.93 13.52
CA VAL A 63 0.99 -9.96 12.09
C VAL A 63 0.92 -8.49 11.59
N PRO A 64 2.03 -7.82 11.22
CA PRO A 64 2.04 -6.41 10.78
C PRO A 64 1.27 -6.10 9.48
N MET A 65 0.70 -7.12 8.82
CA MET A 65 0.01 -7.04 7.54
C MET A 65 -1.52 -7.23 7.63
N SER A 66 -2.05 -7.33 8.86
CA SER A 66 -3.47 -7.57 9.11
C SER A 66 -4.37 -6.44 8.59
N LEU A 67 -5.58 -6.79 8.15
CA LEU A 67 -6.66 -5.86 7.85
C LEU A 67 -7.33 -5.32 9.13
N SER A 68 -7.03 -5.88 10.31
CA SER A 68 -7.68 -5.54 11.58
C SER A 68 -7.80 -4.03 11.85
N PRO A 69 -6.75 -3.19 11.71
CA PRO A 69 -6.90 -1.75 11.97
C PRO A 69 -7.90 -1.05 11.04
N VAL A 70 -8.04 -1.54 9.80
CA VAL A 70 -9.05 -1.03 8.85
C VAL A 70 -10.45 -1.46 9.27
N LEU A 71 -10.59 -2.70 9.75
CA LEU A 71 -11.88 -3.21 10.24
C LEU A 71 -12.30 -2.52 11.54
N ASP A 72 -11.37 -2.20 12.43
CA ASP A 72 -11.60 -1.40 13.63
C ASP A 72 -12.04 0.03 13.24
N TRP A 73 -11.38 0.64 12.25
CA TRP A 73 -11.79 1.93 11.69
C TRP A 73 -13.22 1.91 11.13
N LEU A 74 -13.59 0.86 10.39
CA LEU A 74 -14.95 0.68 9.88
C LEU A 74 -15.98 0.52 11.03
N CYS A 75 -15.58 -0.09 12.15
CA CYS A 75 -16.44 -0.17 13.34
C CYS A 75 -16.70 1.21 13.94
N ASP A 76 -15.65 2.02 14.12
CA ASP A 76 -15.76 3.34 14.75
C ASP A 76 -16.51 4.35 13.87
N HIS A 77 -16.44 4.22 12.54
CA HIS A 77 -17.07 5.14 11.58
C HIS A 77 -18.34 4.55 10.96
N ARG A 78 -18.92 3.52 11.56
CA ARG A 78 -20.09 2.82 11.02
C ARG A 78 -21.22 3.78 10.65
N ASP A 79 -21.58 4.67 11.56
CA ASP A 79 -22.73 5.55 11.39
C ASP A 79 -22.49 6.58 10.26
N GLU A 80 -21.26 7.10 10.14
CA GLU A 80 -20.84 7.94 9.00
C GLU A 80 -20.89 7.19 7.66
N LEU A 81 -20.52 5.90 7.66
CA LEU A 81 -20.59 5.06 6.46
C LEU A 81 -22.03 4.79 6.04
N ILE A 82 -22.97 4.70 6.99
CA ILE A 82 -24.41 4.61 6.71
C ILE A 82 -24.91 5.92 6.09
N GLU A 83 -24.55 7.07 6.69
CA GLU A 83 -24.92 8.39 6.17
C GLU A 83 -24.40 8.60 4.73
N LYS A 84 -23.16 8.20 4.47
CA LYS A 84 -22.52 8.24 3.14
C LYS A 84 -23.03 7.16 2.17
N LYS A 85 -23.97 6.30 2.59
CA LYS A 85 -24.50 5.17 1.82
C LYS A 85 -23.42 4.20 1.31
N ILE A 86 -22.32 4.08 2.06
CA ILE A 86 -21.28 3.08 1.83
C ILE A 86 -21.62 1.79 2.58
N LEU A 87 -22.28 1.91 3.73
CA LEU A 87 -22.85 0.80 4.48
C LEU A 87 -24.37 0.86 4.35
N GLU A 88 -24.94 -0.04 3.57
CA GLU A 88 -26.39 -0.19 3.43
C GLU A 88 -26.97 -0.78 4.72
N SER A 89 -28.08 -0.20 5.19
CA SER A 89 -28.77 -0.62 6.41
C SER A 89 -30.26 -0.89 6.18
N GLU A 90 -30.65 -1.26 4.96
CA GLU A 90 -32.04 -1.58 4.65
C GLU A 90 -32.43 -2.98 5.18
N GLY A 91 -33.51 -3.04 5.97
CA GLY A 91 -34.04 -4.29 6.51
C GLY A 91 -33.23 -4.86 7.69
N SER A 92 -33.10 -6.19 7.76
CA SER A 92 -32.50 -6.93 8.88
C SER A 92 -31.01 -7.29 8.69
N SER A 93 -30.31 -6.67 7.73
CA SER A 93 -28.91 -6.99 7.44
C SER A 93 -28.16 -5.76 6.94
N ARG A 94 -26.94 -5.54 7.45
CA ARG A 94 -26.03 -4.51 6.94
C ARG A 94 -25.07 -5.07 5.90
N LYS A 95 -24.72 -4.28 4.89
CA LYS A 95 -23.82 -4.69 3.81
C LYS A 95 -23.04 -3.49 3.28
N LEU A 96 -21.76 -3.68 2.97
CA LEU A 96 -20.98 -2.67 2.27
C LEU A 96 -21.37 -2.62 0.79
N ASP A 97 -21.61 -1.42 0.27
CA ASP A 97 -21.76 -1.14 -1.15
C ASP A 97 -20.39 -1.08 -1.86
N ILE A 98 -19.56 -2.10 -1.59
CA ILE A 98 -18.15 -2.18 -1.97
C ILE A 98 -17.82 -3.62 -2.39
N ASP A 99 -17.05 -3.76 -3.47
CA ASP A 99 -16.63 -5.08 -3.95
C ASP A 99 -15.42 -5.61 -3.20
N PHE A 100 -14.40 -4.79 -2.97
CA PHE A 100 -13.13 -5.22 -2.36
C PHE A 100 -12.71 -4.36 -1.18
N VAL A 101 -12.23 -4.98 -0.11
CA VAL A 101 -11.60 -4.32 1.04
C VAL A 101 -10.21 -4.92 1.24
N GLY A 102 -9.18 -4.09 1.41
CA GLY A 102 -7.83 -4.59 1.64
C GLY A 102 -6.82 -3.49 1.99
N ARG A 103 -5.57 -3.87 2.28
CA ARG A 103 -4.48 -2.88 2.37
C ARG A 103 -3.96 -2.56 0.97
N ARG A 104 -3.47 -1.32 0.78
CA ARG A 104 -2.83 -0.84 -0.46
C ARG A 104 -1.75 -1.80 -0.97
N GLY A 105 -0.99 -2.43 -0.08
CA GLY A 105 0.04 -3.41 -0.43
C GLY A 105 -0.48 -4.57 -1.27
N SER A 106 -1.66 -5.13 -0.93
CA SER A 106 -2.29 -6.24 -1.67
C SER A 106 -2.63 -5.81 -3.10
N PHE A 107 -3.32 -4.67 -3.24
CA PHE A 107 -3.71 -4.16 -4.55
C PHE A 107 -2.51 -3.73 -5.40
N CYS A 108 -1.46 -3.15 -4.80
CA CYS A 108 -0.24 -2.77 -5.53
C CYS A 108 0.52 -3.98 -6.09
N ARG A 109 0.55 -5.11 -5.36
CA ARG A 109 1.15 -6.36 -5.85
C ARG A 109 0.38 -6.91 -7.04
N LEU A 110 -0.95 -6.94 -6.98
CA LEU A 110 -1.79 -7.34 -8.10
C LEU A 110 -1.64 -6.40 -9.30
N LEU A 111 -1.62 -5.08 -9.06
CA LEU A 111 -1.46 -4.07 -10.11
C LEU A 111 -0.16 -4.28 -10.90
N ARG A 112 0.96 -4.53 -10.21
CA ARG A 112 2.26 -4.75 -10.86
C ARG A 112 2.49 -6.19 -11.33
N ALA A 113 1.60 -7.14 -11.02
CA ALA A 113 1.83 -8.56 -11.29
C ALA A 113 1.96 -8.90 -12.79
N ALA A 114 1.41 -8.05 -13.66
CA ALA A 114 1.51 -8.19 -15.11
C ALA A 114 2.92 -7.90 -15.66
N GLU A 115 3.74 -7.16 -14.91
CA GLU A 115 5.09 -6.72 -15.29
C GLU A 115 6.12 -7.16 -14.23
N SER A 116 5.73 -8.05 -13.32
CA SER A 116 6.55 -8.58 -12.23
C SER A 116 6.66 -10.09 -12.35
N LEU A 117 7.88 -10.60 -12.21
CA LEU A 117 8.15 -12.03 -12.23
C LEU A 117 7.76 -12.70 -10.91
N GLU A 118 7.76 -11.93 -9.81
CA GLU A 118 7.52 -12.41 -8.46
C GLU A 118 6.16 -13.09 -8.31
N LYS A 119 6.12 -14.17 -7.51
CA LYS A 119 4.86 -14.76 -7.06
C LYS A 119 4.01 -13.74 -6.28
N VAL A 120 2.69 -13.87 -6.39
CA VAL A 120 1.73 -13.13 -5.56
C VAL A 120 0.80 -14.13 -4.91
N GLU A 121 0.78 -14.17 -3.58
CA GLU A 121 -0.15 -14.98 -2.81
C GLU A 121 -1.02 -14.07 -1.95
N ILE A 122 -2.33 -14.28 -2.04
CA ILE A 122 -3.34 -13.54 -1.27
C ILE A 122 -4.32 -14.51 -0.60
N LEU A 123 -4.83 -14.10 0.55
CA LEU A 123 -5.99 -14.70 1.21
C LEU A 123 -7.22 -13.87 0.85
N VAL A 124 -8.33 -14.55 0.60
CA VAL A 124 -9.61 -13.92 0.25
C VAL A 124 -10.75 -14.56 1.03
N THR A 125 -11.56 -13.73 1.67
CA THR A 125 -12.85 -14.11 2.28
C THR A 125 -13.96 -13.30 1.61
N LEU A 126 -15.06 -13.96 1.24
CA LEU A 126 -16.26 -13.31 0.73
C LEU A 126 -17.31 -13.28 1.84
N CYS A 127 -17.77 -12.09 2.21
CA CYS A 127 -18.82 -11.91 3.21
C CYS A 127 -19.77 -10.80 2.77
N LYS A 128 -21.08 -11.09 2.72
CA LYS A 128 -22.14 -10.17 2.32
C LYS A 128 -21.85 -9.51 0.97
N GLY A 129 -21.28 -10.24 0.01
CA GLY A 129 -20.95 -9.74 -1.32
C GLY A 129 -19.66 -8.90 -1.41
N THR A 130 -18.93 -8.70 -0.31
CA THR A 130 -17.65 -7.98 -0.29
C THR A 130 -16.48 -8.95 -0.10
N TYR A 131 -15.44 -8.78 -0.91
CA TYR A 131 -14.21 -9.57 -0.90
C TYR A 131 -13.13 -8.88 -0.06
N TYR A 132 -12.74 -9.51 1.04
CA TYR A 132 -11.69 -9.03 1.93
C TYR A 132 -10.37 -9.71 1.56
N ILE A 133 -9.33 -8.93 1.25
CA ILE A 133 -8.08 -9.43 0.69
C ILE A 133 -6.89 -9.05 1.59
N GLU A 134 -6.11 -10.06 1.98
CA GLU A 134 -4.84 -9.91 2.66
C GLU A 134 -3.69 -10.57 1.89
N ASN A 135 -2.47 -10.07 2.10
CA ASN A 135 -1.28 -10.76 1.58
C ASN A 135 -0.94 -11.93 2.49
N VAL A 136 -0.57 -13.06 1.91
CA VAL A 136 0.07 -14.13 2.69
C VAL A 136 1.40 -13.61 3.23
N LYS A 137 1.66 -13.84 4.52
CA LYS A 137 2.91 -13.45 5.17
C LYS A 137 4.07 -14.22 4.55
N GLU A 138 5.02 -13.48 3.99
CA GLU A 138 6.27 -14.08 3.54
C GLU A 138 7.26 -14.05 4.70
N MET A 139 7.60 -15.22 5.24
CA MET A 139 8.65 -15.35 6.24
C MET A 139 10.01 -15.24 5.54
N PHE A 140 10.62 -14.06 5.63
CA PHE A 140 12.01 -13.87 5.25
C PHE A 140 12.86 -13.60 6.48
N THR A 141 14.00 -14.28 6.56
CA THR A 141 15.08 -13.85 7.42
C THR A 141 15.62 -12.55 6.87
N GLU A 142 15.41 -11.45 7.58
CA GLU A 142 15.99 -10.17 7.20
C GLU A 142 17.48 -10.17 7.47
N SER A 143 18.27 -9.87 6.44
CA SER A 143 19.68 -9.59 6.64
C SER A 143 19.85 -8.22 7.31
N ALA A 144 20.95 -8.05 8.05
CA ALA A 144 21.31 -6.75 8.65
C ALA A 144 21.29 -5.61 7.61
N GLN A 145 21.75 -5.88 6.39
CA GLN A 145 21.72 -4.93 5.28
C GLN A 145 20.29 -4.51 4.89
N ARG A 146 19.31 -5.43 4.89
CA ARG A 146 17.91 -5.09 4.58
C ARG A 146 17.30 -4.24 5.70
N MET A 147 17.60 -4.58 6.96
CA MET A 147 17.17 -3.80 8.11
C MET A 147 17.72 -2.37 8.05
N GLU A 148 19.01 -2.21 7.76
CA GLU A 148 19.65 -0.91 7.61
C GLU A 148 19.02 -0.06 6.48
N ILE A 149 18.75 -0.67 5.32
CA ILE A 149 18.07 0.01 4.21
C ILE A 149 16.65 0.43 4.62
N GLY A 150 15.92 -0.43 5.34
CA GLY A 150 14.59 -0.13 5.85
C GLY A 150 14.60 1.03 6.83
N PHE A 151 15.51 0.99 7.81
CA PHE A 151 15.75 2.06 8.76
C PHE A 151 16.09 3.37 8.05
N GLY A 152 17.07 3.36 7.14
CA GLY A 152 17.48 4.55 6.40
C GLY A 152 16.33 5.19 5.61
N GLY A 153 15.40 4.38 5.07
CA GLY A 153 14.18 4.90 4.45
C GLY A 153 13.29 5.67 5.43
N LYS A 154 13.10 5.15 6.65
CA LYS A 154 12.33 5.80 7.71
C LYS A 154 13.06 7.02 8.27
N LYS A 155 14.37 6.92 8.48
CA LYS A 155 15.21 8.02 8.93
C LYS A 155 15.17 9.18 7.95
N PHE A 156 15.24 8.90 6.64
CA PHE A 156 15.05 9.95 5.63
C PHE A 156 13.68 10.61 5.75
N ALA A 157 12.59 9.84 5.89
CA ALA A 157 11.26 10.39 6.07
C ALA A 157 11.17 11.31 7.30
N GLN A 158 11.77 10.92 8.42
CA GLN A 158 11.88 11.79 9.61
C GLN A 158 12.62 13.09 9.29
N CYS A 159 13.76 13.05 8.59
CA CYS A 159 14.55 14.24 8.25
C CYS A 159 13.81 15.27 7.38
N ILE A 160 12.71 14.89 6.73
CA ILE A 160 11.92 15.77 5.85
C ILE A 160 10.45 15.84 6.26
N THR A 161 10.11 15.46 7.49
CA THR A 161 8.74 15.55 8.00
C THR A 161 8.67 15.94 9.47
N SER A 162 7.66 16.69 9.84
CA SER A 162 7.42 17.08 11.24
C SER A 162 5.92 17.11 11.57
N PRO A 163 5.53 16.91 12.84
CA PRO A 163 4.13 16.90 13.25
C PRO A 163 3.36 18.19 12.97
N ASP A 164 4.05 19.33 12.93
CA ASP A 164 3.45 20.66 12.76
C ASP A 164 3.92 21.39 11.48
N GLY A 165 4.78 20.78 10.67
CA GLY A 165 5.38 21.39 9.48
C GLY A 165 6.52 22.37 9.78
N SER A 166 7.01 22.42 11.02
CA SER A 166 8.23 23.15 11.39
C SER A 166 9.50 22.32 11.10
N LYS A 167 10.68 22.82 11.47
CA LYS A 167 11.95 22.11 11.26
C LYS A 167 11.91 20.72 11.94
N PRO A 168 12.20 19.62 11.21
CA PRO A 168 12.20 18.28 11.79
C PRO A 168 13.20 18.12 12.92
N ASP A 169 12.80 17.36 13.94
CA ASP A 169 13.70 16.88 14.99
C ASP A 169 14.49 15.67 14.48
N LEU A 170 15.80 15.82 14.36
CA LEU A 170 16.69 14.77 13.86
C LEU A 170 17.10 13.77 14.95
N ASP A 171 16.86 14.08 16.21
CA ASP A 171 17.21 13.22 17.36
C ASP A 171 16.00 12.42 17.89
N GLU A 172 14.79 12.70 17.39
CA GLU A 172 13.61 11.88 17.63
C GLU A 172 13.91 10.41 17.25
N PRO A 173 13.58 9.43 18.10
CA PRO A 173 13.74 8.01 17.77
C PRO A 173 12.92 7.62 16.54
N VAL A 174 13.51 6.81 15.65
CA VAL A 174 12.78 6.30 14.48
C VAL A 174 11.85 5.17 14.91
N SER A 175 10.55 5.33 14.74
CA SER A 175 9.57 4.29 15.05
C SER A 175 9.57 3.16 14.02
N ALA A 176 9.46 1.92 14.51
CA ALA A 176 9.33 0.75 13.65
C ALA A 176 7.90 0.53 13.13
N TYR A 177 6.89 1.01 13.86
CA TYR A 177 5.49 0.59 13.68
C TYR A 177 4.49 1.73 13.57
N ALA A 178 4.86 2.93 14.03
CA ALA A 178 3.92 4.03 14.03
C ALA A 178 3.59 4.46 12.58
N GLU A 179 2.31 4.53 12.27
CA GLU A 179 1.79 4.84 10.94
C GLU A 179 0.62 5.81 11.05
N TYR A 180 0.57 6.82 10.16
CA TYR A 180 -0.64 7.57 9.87
C TYR A 180 -1.28 6.98 8.62
N VAL A 181 -2.55 6.58 8.72
CA VAL A 181 -3.21 5.77 7.70
C VAL A 181 -4.43 6.50 7.17
N ALA A 182 -4.58 6.54 5.85
CA ALA A 182 -5.82 6.95 5.18
C ALA A 182 -6.63 5.72 4.77
N VAL A 183 -7.94 5.75 4.99
CA VAL A 183 -8.90 4.81 4.40
C VAL A 183 -9.54 5.48 3.20
N MET A 184 -9.44 4.83 2.04
CA MET A 184 -9.81 5.41 0.75
C MET A 184 -10.83 4.56 0.04
N LYS A 185 -11.79 5.21 -0.64
CA LYS A 185 -12.70 4.59 -1.59
C LYS A 185 -12.27 4.96 -3.01
N LYS A 186 -12.34 3.99 -3.92
CA LYS A 186 -12.02 4.17 -5.33
C LYS A 186 -12.91 3.29 -6.21
N GLN A 187 -13.29 3.82 -7.36
CA GLN A 187 -13.81 3.04 -8.48
C GLN A 187 -12.64 2.62 -9.39
N TYR A 188 -12.55 1.33 -9.70
CA TYR A 188 -11.58 0.79 -10.63
C TYR A 188 -12.25 -0.15 -11.63
N GLY A 189 -12.42 0.31 -12.87
CA GLY A 189 -13.26 -0.40 -13.84
C GLY A 189 -14.67 -0.58 -13.28
N ASN A 190 -15.15 -1.83 -13.22
CA ASN A 190 -16.44 -2.20 -12.61
C ASN A 190 -16.33 -2.62 -11.13
N HIS A 191 -15.26 -2.26 -10.44
CA HIS A 191 -15.00 -2.68 -9.06
C HIS A 191 -14.85 -1.48 -8.12
N ARG A 192 -15.64 -1.47 -7.05
CA ARG A 192 -15.53 -0.53 -5.93
C ARG A 192 -14.58 -1.09 -4.89
N ILE A 193 -13.57 -0.32 -4.53
CA ILE A 193 -12.50 -0.75 -3.64
C ILE A 193 -12.43 0.20 -2.46
N ILE A 194 -12.44 -0.34 -1.25
CA ILE A 194 -11.89 0.31 -0.07
C ILE A 194 -10.46 -0.20 0.12
N LEU A 195 -9.51 0.73 0.25
CA LEU A 195 -8.14 0.41 0.57
C LEU A 195 -7.57 1.34 1.64
N SER A 196 -6.75 0.79 2.53
CA SER A 196 -5.96 1.59 3.46
C SER A 196 -4.54 1.80 2.99
N THR A 197 -3.98 2.98 3.22
CA THR A 197 -2.57 3.28 2.92
C THR A 197 -1.95 4.11 4.02
N GLU A 198 -0.72 3.77 4.38
CA GLU A 198 0.17 4.69 5.10
C GLU A 198 0.34 5.98 4.27
N VAL A 199 0.20 7.12 4.95
CA VAL A 199 0.45 8.48 4.48
C VAL A 199 1.70 8.97 5.19
N GLN A 200 2.83 8.99 4.46
CA GLN A 200 4.13 9.33 5.06
C GLN A 200 4.21 10.82 5.45
N ALA A 201 3.55 11.70 4.70
CA ALA A 201 3.34 13.08 5.06
C ALA A 201 2.30 13.78 4.17
N GLU A 202 1.89 14.97 4.59
CA GLU A 202 1.04 15.88 3.82
C GLU A 202 1.77 17.21 3.52
N ARG A 203 1.47 17.83 2.38
CA ARG A 203 1.88 19.20 2.07
C ARG A 203 0.99 20.18 2.82
N LYS A 204 1.54 20.84 3.85
CA LYS A 204 0.84 21.86 4.64
C LYS A 204 0.47 23.11 3.81
N ASP A 205 1.27 23.41 2.80
CA ASP A 205 1.11 24.54 1.88
C ASP A 205 0.18 24.25 0.69
N SER A 206 -0.32 23.02 0.54
CA SER A 206 -1.21 22.65 -0.55
C SER A 206 -2.64 23.11 -0.30
N THR A 207 -3.26 23.76 -1.28
CA THR A 207 -4.69 24.08 -1.28
C THR A 207 -5.57 22.91 -1.74
N LYS A 208 -4.95 21.78 -2.12
CA LYS A 208 -5.65 20.61 -2.66
C LYS A 208 -6.09 19.69 -1.52
N ALA A 209 -7.27 19.09 -1.67
CA ALA A 209 -7.75 18.10 -0.72
C ALA A 209 -6.98 16.76 -0.82
N PRO A 210 -6.95 15.96 0.24
CA PRO A 210 -6.51 14.57 0.16
C PRO A 210 -7.20 13.77 -0.96
N PRO A 211 -6.47 12.88 -1.67
CA PRO A 211 -5.06 12.50 -1.46
C PRO A 211 -4.06 13.40 -2.21
N GLU A 212 -4.48 14.47 -2.88
CA GLU A 212 -3.58 15.27 -3.72
C GLU A 212 -2.56 16.08 -2.92
N ASN A 213 -2.79 16.31 -1.63
CA ASN A 213 -1.81 16.89 -0.73
C ASN A 213 -0.87 15.85 -0.07
N TYR A 214 -1.11 14.55 -0.26
CA TYR A 214 -0.23 13.52 0.31
C TYR A 214 1.08 13.40 -0.47
N VAL A 215 2.14 13.01 0.22
CA VAL A 215 3.45 12.72 -0.38
C VAL A 215 3.90 11.30 -0.10
N CYS A 216 4.58 10.72 -1.07
CA CYS A 216 5.26 9.43 -0.93
C CYS A 216 6.76 9.69 -0.83
N ILE A 217 7.43 9.16 0.19
CA ILE A 217 8.84 9.37 0.46
C ILE A 217 9.62 8.09 0.16
N LYS A 218 10.65 8.22 -0.68
CA LYS A 218 11.51 7.12 -1.11
C LYS A 218 12.98 7.53 -1.11
N THR A 219 13.85 6.54 -1.15
CA THR A 219 15.28 6.73 -1.36
C THR A 219 15.77 5.88 -2.53
N ARG A 220 16.74 6.39 -3.30
CA ARG A 220 17.50 5.62 -4.29
C ARG A 220 18.98 5.93 -4.19
N LYS A 221 19.85 5.03 -4.66
CA LYS A 221 21.28 5.33 -4.79
C LYS A 221 21.48 6.54 -5.71
N HIS A 222 22.38 7.44 -5.35
CA HIS A 222 22.62 8.67 -6.10
C HIS A 222 23.20 8.37 -7.49
N ASP A 223 24.24 7.55 -7.57
CA ASP A 223 24.90 7.23 -8.83
C ASP A 223 24.34 5.95 -9.45
N LEU A 224 23.39 6.12 -10.37
CA LEU A 224 22.84 5.05 -11.18
C LEU A 224 23.15 5.31 -12.65
N GLU A 225 23.96 4.43 -13.23
CA GLU A 225 24.28 4.41 -14.66
C GLU A 225 24.16 2.98 -15.20
N GLY A 226 24.09 2.82 -16.52
CA GLY A 226 24.05 1.51 -17.18
C GLY A 226 23.02 0.54 -16.61
N LYS A 227 23.47 -0.66 -16.22
CA LYS A 227 22.61 -1.73 -15.68
C LYS A 227 21.89 -1.34 -14.37
N PRO A 228 22.54 -0.73 -13.37
CA PRO A 228 21.85 -0.17 -12.19
C PRO A 228 20.68 0.77 -12.53
N LEU A 229 20.87 1.70 -13.47
CA LEU A 229 19.79 2.61 -13.90
C LEU A 229 18.65 1.86 -14.60
N ALA A 230 19.00 0.93 -15.49
CA ALA A 230 18.01 0.07 -16.15
C ALA A 230 17.20 -0.77 -15.14
N ASN A 231 17.84 -1.30 -14.09
CA ASN A 231 17.17 -2.03 -13.02
C ASN A 231 16.26 -1.13 -12.19
N PHE A 232 16.68 0.11 -11.91
CA PHE A 232 15.83 1.09 -11.23
C PHE A 232 14.57 1.39 -12.06
N ASN A 233 14.73 1.69 -13.34
CA ASN A 233 13.63 1.96 -14.27
C ASN A 233 12.74 0.73 -14.54
N ARG A 234 13.27 -0.47 -14.40
CA ARG A 234 12.51 -1.70 -14.59
C ARG A 234 11.70 -2.10 -13.36
N TYR A 235 12.32 -2.04 -12.18
CA TYR A 235 11.77 -2.66 -10.97
C TYR A 235 11.30 -1.64 -9.94
N LYS A 236 12.12 -0.62 -9.64
CA LYS A 236 11.81 0.33 -8.56
C LYS A 236 10.76 1.35 -8.97
N THR A 237 10.85 1.88 -10.19
CA THR A 237 9.83 2.82 -10.69
C THR A 237 8.47 2.14 -10.84
N LEU A 238 8.40 0.87 -11.27
CA LEU A 238 7.16 0.09 -11.28
C LEU A 238 6.54 -0.02 -9.88
N GLN A 239 7.37 -0.30 -8.87
CA GLN A 239 6.94 -0.38 -7.47
C GLN A 239 6.45 0.98 -6.95
N TRP A 240 7.17 2.07 -7.24
CA TRP A 240 6.80 3.41 -6.76
C TRP A 240 5.55 3.92 -7.46
N TRP A 241 5.48 3.74 -8.78
CA TRP A 241 4.32 4.07 -9.59
C TRP A 241 3.10 3.31 -9.10
N SER A 242 3.18 1.99 -8.88
CA SER A 242 2.01 1.22 -8.46
C SER A 242 1.49 1.67 -7.10
N GLN A 243 2.39 2.01 -6.17
CA GLN A 243 2.04 2.55 -4.86
C GLN A 243 1.32 3.90 -4.96
N ALA A 244 1.91 4.86 -5.68
CA ALA A 244 1.35 6.21 -5.81
C ALA A 244 0.08 6.24 -6.68
N TYR A 245 0.05 5.46 -7.77
CA TYR A 245 -1.12 5.34 -8.64
C TYR A 245 -2.30 4.68 -7.94
N MET A 246 -2.08 3.66 -7.09
CA MET A 246 -3.17 3.01 -6.37
C MET A 246 -3.89 3.96 -5.40
N THR A 247 -3.18 4.96 -4.88
CA THR A 247 -3.66 5.90 -3.86
C THR A 247 -3.87 7.33 -4.36
N GLY A 248 -3.67 7.60 -5.64
CA GLY A 248 -3.87 8.93 -6.21
C GLY A 248 -2.84 9.97 -5.73
N VAL A 249 -1.73 9.51 -5.13
CA VAL A 249 -0.66 10.40 -4.66
C VAL A 249 0.08 10.95 -5.88
N PRO A 250 0.17 12.29 -6.04
CA PRO A 250 0.67 12.88 -7.28
C PRO A 250 2.20 12.87 -7.41
N GLU A 251 2.91 12.79 -6.28
CA GLU A 251 4.36 13.01 -6.23
C GLU A 251 5.07 12.03 -5.29
N VAL A 252 6.29 11.66 -5.70
CA VAL A 252 7.26 10.92 -4.90
C VAL A 252 8.45 11.83 -4.61
N ILE A 253 8.69 12.10 -3.33
CA ILE A 253 9.88 12.79 -2.83
C ILE A 253 10.99 11.74 -2.68
N CYS A 254 12.07 11.92 -3.43
CA CYS A 254 13.12 10.94 -3.57
C CYS A 254 14.45 11.50 -3.05
N GLY A 255 14.96 10.92 -1.97
CA GLY A 255 16.32 11.17 -1.49
C GLY A 255 17.34 10.35 -2.25
N ARG A 256 18.33 11.00 -2.86
CA ARG A 256 19.48 10.34 -3.49
C ARG A 256 20.54 10.05 -2.43
N ARG A 257 20.80 8.77 -2.20
CA ARG A 257 21.65 8.25 -1.13
C ARG A 257 23.07 7.97 -1.63
N ASP A 258 24.06 8.39 -0.87
CA ASP A 258 25.42 7.86 -0.92
C ASP A 258 25.53 6.69 0.05
N ASP A 259 25.49 5.48 -0.51
CA ASP A 259 25.57 4.23 0.24
C ASP A 259 26.91 4.06 0.98
N ARG A 260 28.01 4.72 0.54
CA ARG A 260 29.31 4.63 1.22
C ARG A 260 29.37 5.54 2.44
N ARG A 261 28.74 6.72 2.33
CA ARG A 261 28.70 7.72 3.41
C ARG A 261 27.46 7.59 4.29
N HIS A 262 26.50 6.76 3.90
CA HIS A 262 25.19 6.61 4.54
C HIS A 262 24.39 7.93 4.63
N ILE A 263 24.52 8.81 3.65
CA ILE A 263 23.84 10.13 3.66
C ILE A 263 22.91 10.36 2.47
N ILE A 264 21.97 11.29 2.60
CA ILE A 264 21.24 11.86 1.47
C ILE A 264 22.00 13.06 0.91
N THR A 265 22.40 12.96 -0.36
CA THR A 265 23.17 14.00 -1.06
C THR A 265 22.32 15.01 -1.79
N SER A 266 21.06 14.67 -2.13
CA SER A 266 20.10 15.57 -2.75
C SER A 266 18.68 15.00 -2.65
N VAL A 267 17.67 15.87 -2.75
CA VAL A 267 16.26 15.48 -2.77
C VAL A 267 15.63 15.97 -4.07
N GLU A 268 14.94 15.07 -4.77
CA GLU A 268 14.22 15.38 -6.01
C GLU A 268 12.74 15.03 -5.87
N THR A 269 11.88 15.78 -6.53
CA THR A 269 10.45 15.45 -6.65
C THR A 269 10.21 14.79 -8.00
N MET A 270 9.58 13.62 -8.01
CA MET A 270 9.16 12.93 -9.22
C MET A 270 7.65 12.82 -9.25
N LYS A 271 7.01 13.29 -10.33
CA LYS A 271 5.57 13.12 -10.48
C LYS A 271 5.24 11.67 -10.80
N THR A 272 4.08 11.20 -10.32
CA THR A 272 3.64 9.81 -10.53
C THR A 272 3.54 9.44 -12.02
N ASN A 273 3.12 10.38 -12.87
CA ASN A 273 3.09 10.18 -14.33
C ASN A 273 4.49 10.19 -14.98
N GLU A 274 5.48 10.87 -14.40
CA GLU A 274 6.85 10.84 -14.90
C GLU A 274 7.53 9.50 -14.64
N LEU A 275 7.15 8.77 -13.58
CA LEU A 275 7.70 7.45 -13.29
C LEU A 275 7.45 6.45 -14.42
N SER A 276 6.26 6.48 -15.03
CA SER A 276 5.95 5.63 -16.19
C SER A 276 6.65 6.10 -17.45
N LEU A 277 6.71 7.41 -17.70
CA LEU A 277 7.43 7.98 -18.85
C LEU A 277 8.92 7.64 -18.83
N LYS A 278 9.59 7.78 -17.68
CA LYS A 278 11.01 7.42 -17.49
C LYS A 278 11.28 5.93 -17.67
N SER A 279 10.25 5.10 -17.57
CA SER A 279 10.35 3.65 -17.64
C SER A 279 9.83 3.07 -18.95
N MET A 280 9.64 3.93 -19.97
CA MET A 280 9.21 3.51 -21.29
C MET A 280 10.16 2.44 -21.85
N GLY A 281 9.57 1.33 -22.32
CA GLY A 281 10.32 0.16 -22.81
C GLY A 281 10.64 -0.89 -21.75
N PHE A 282 10.46 -0.60 -20.45
CA PHE A 282 10.65 -1.60 -19.38
C PHE A 282 9.35 -2.25 -18.90
N TRP A 283 8.30 -1.48 -18.73
CA TRP A 283 6.97 -1.95 -18.31
C TRP A 283 5.88 -1.05 -18.88
N ASP A 284 4.67 -1.57 -19.05
CA ASP A 284 3.53 -0.84 -19.60
C ASP A 284 2.46 -0.56 -18.50
N PRO A 285 2.21 0.72 -18.14
CA PRO A 285 1.17 1.07 -17.17
C PRO A 285 -0.23 0.61 -17.62
N MET A 286 -0.52 0.63 -18.92
CA MET A 286 -1.83 0.21 -19.45
C MET A 286 -2.03 -1.29 -19.32
N LEU A 287 -0.96 -2.08 -19.50
CA LEU A 287 -1.01 -3.53 -19.28
C LEU A 287 -1.25 -3.85 -17.81
N CYS A 288 -0.53 -3.19 -16.90
CA CYS A 288 -0.74 -3.30 -15.46
C CYS A 288 -2.19 -3.01 -15.10
N GLN A 289 -2.74 -1.91 -15.63
CA GLN A 289 -4.10 -1.49 -15.35
C GLN A 289 -5.16 -2.49 -15.82
N LYS A 290 -5.06 -2.95 -17.08
CA LYS A 290 -6.00 -3.93 -17.66
C LYS A 290 -5.94 -5.28 -16.95
N LYS A 291 -4.72 -5.74 -16.62
CA LYS A 291 -4.54 -7.01 -15.92
C LYS A 291 -5.02 -6.94 -14.47
N PHE A 292 -4.86 -5.80 -13.79
CA PHE A 292 -5.42 -5.60 -12.46
C PHE A 292 -6.94 -5.79 -12.43
N GLU A 293 -7.67 -5.16 -13.36
CA GLU A 293 -9.12 -5.35 -13.48
C GLU A 293 -9.48 -6.81 -13.75
N SER A 294 -8.77 -7.46 -14.67
CA SER A 294 -8.95 -8.89 -14.95
C SER A 294 -8.71 -9.77 -13.72
N TYR A 295 -7.70 -9.45 -12.88
CA TYR A 295 -7.43 -10.20 -11.66
C TYR A 295 -8.53 -10.02 -10.62
N LEU A 296 -9.07 -8.81 -10.45
CA LEU A 296 -10.23 -8.58 -9.57
C LEU A 296 -11.44 -9.39 -10.04
N SER A 297 -11.74 -9.39 -11.34
CA SER A 297 -12.82 -10.20 -11.92
C SER A 297 -12.59 -11.71 -11.73
N GLU A 298 -11.35 -12.18 -11.88
CA GLU A 298 -10.98 -13.58 -11.67
C GLU A 298 -11.17 -14.01 -10.21
N ILE A 299 -10.85 -13.15 -9.23
CA ILE A 299 -11.11 -13.42 -7.81
C ILE A 299 -12.60 -13.67 -7.57
N LYS A 300 -13.48 -12.86 -8.17
CA LYS A 300 -14.95 -13.05 -8.06
C LYS A 300 -15.43 -14.37 -8.65
N GLN A 301 -14.77 -14.87 -9.69
CA GLN A 301 -15.10 -16.15 -10.32
C GLN A 301 -14.63 -17.34 -9.49
N LEU A 302 -13.49 -17.22 -8.81
CA LEU A 302 -12.89 -18.29 -8.01
C LEU A 302 -13.50 -18.39 -6.61
N VAL A 303 -13.86 -17.25 -6.00
CA VAL A 303 -14.38 -17.17 -4.64
C VAL A 303 -15.88 -16.91 -4.70
N LYS A 304 -16.68 -17.99 -4.59
CA LYS A 304 -18.14 -17.94 -4.74
C LYS A 304 -18.93 -18.18 -3.46
N LYS A 305 -18.34 -18.82 -2.46
CA LYS A 305 -19.02 -19.09 -1.19
C LYS A 305 -18.99 -17.83 -0.34
N ASP A 306 -20.16 -17.23 -0.13
CA ASP A 306 -20.33 -16.15 0.82
C ASP A 306 -20.40 -16.75 2.23
N ASP A 307 -19.26 -16.71 2.91
CA ASP A 307 -19.05 -17.33 4.21
C ASP A 307 -17.92 -16.56 4.92
N PRO A 308 -18.22 -15.84 6.02
CA PRO A 308 -17.23 -15.03 6.73
C PRO A 308 -16.08 -15.84 7.36
N ARG A 309 -16.23 -17.17 7.48
CA ARG A 309 -15.22 -18.08 8.02
C ARG A 309 -14.43 -18.81 6.94
N ALA A 310 -14.92 -18.81 5.70
CA ALA A 310 -14.20 -19.39 4.58
C ALA A 310 -13.03 -18.50 4.16
N VAL A 311 -11.87 -19.13 3.92
CA VAL A 311 -10.65 -18.46 3.47
C VAL A 311 -10.12 -19.19 2.25
N TYR A 312 -9.93 -18.45 1.16
CA TYR A 312 -9.40 -18.93 -0.10
C TYR A 312 -7.99 -18.39 -0.29
N ARG A 313 -7.02 -19.28 -0.48
CA ARG A 313 -5.65 -18.89 -0.84
C ARG A 313 -5.51 -18.90 -2.37
N LEU A 314 -5.24 -17.74 -2.96
CA LEU A 314 -5.03 -17.59 -4.40
C LEU A 314 -3.57 -17.25 -4.69
N GLN A 315 -3.00 -17.88 -5.71
CA GLN A 315 -1.62 -17.63 -6.13
C GLN A 315 -1.52 -17.27 -7.61
N LEU A 316 -0.86 -16.16 -7.91
CA LEU A 316 -0.24 -15.96 -9.23
C LEU A 316 1.17 -16.58 -9.20
N PRO A 317 1.44 -17.64 -9.97
CA PRO A 317 2.70 -18.40 -9.87
C PRO A 317 3.88 -17.58 -10.40
N GLU A 318 5.07 -17.75 -9.85
CA GLU A 318 6.30 -17.09 -10.33
C GLU A 318 6.53 -17.37 -11.83
N ILE A 319 7.07 -16.38 -12.54
CA ILE A 319 7.36 -16.49 -13.97
C ILE A 319 8.87 -16.52 -14.20
N GLU A 320 9.35 -17.63 -14.76
CA GLU A 320 10.73 -17.73 -15.22
C GLU A 320 11.02 -16.76 -16.38
N GLY A 321 12.17 -16.10 -16.30
CA GLY A 321 12.67 -15.22 -17.36
C GLY A 321 12.98 -15.97 -18.67
N GLY A 322 13.31 -15.21 -19.72
CA GLY A 322 13.77 -15.76 -21.00
C GLY A 322 12.73 -15.72 -22.12
N ARG A 323 12.78 -16.71 -23.02
CA ARG A 323 11.93 -16.74 -24.23
C ARG A 323 10.44 -16.78 -23.88
N GLY A 324 9.65 -16.00 -24.60
CA GLY A 324 8.19 -15.93 -24.43
C GLY A 324 7.73 -15.22 -23.14
N LEU A 325 8.61 -14.47 -22.46
CA LEU A 325 8.29 -13.85 -21.17
C LEU A 325 7.01 -13.00 -21.20
N LYS A 326 6.81 -12.19 -22.24
CA LYS A 326 5.61 -11.35 -22.38
C LYS A 326 4.33 -12.20 -22.45
N ASP A 327 4.37 -13.31 -23.16
CA ASP A 327 3.21 -14.20 -23.30
C ASP A 327 2.93 -14.95 -22.00
N LYS A 328 3.97 -15.42 -21.30
CA LYS A 328 3.86 -16.02 -19.96
C LYS A 328 3.21 -15.06 -18.95
N LEU A 329 3.64 -13.79 -18.92
CA LEU A 329 3.06 -12.77 -18.04
C LEU A 329 1.60 -12.47 -18.40
N ARG A 330 1.26 -12.39 -19.69
CA ARG A 330 -0.11 -12.12 -20.17
C ARG A 330 -1.07 -13.27 -19.85
N SER A 331 -0.62 -14.51 -20.03
CA SER A 331 -1.40 -15.73 -19.78
C SER A 331 -1.50 -16.10 -18.31
N ARG A 332 -0.69 -15.49 -17.43
CA ARG A 332 -0.73 -15.70 -15.97
C ARG A 332 -2.15 -15.53 -15.42
N ARG A 333 -2.58 -16.52 -14.64
CA ARG A 333 -3.89 -16.67 -13.99
C ARG A 333 -3.70 -17.12 -12.55
N PHE A 334 -4.73 -16.94 -11.73
CA PHE A 334 -4.74 -17.42 -10.37
C PHE A 334 -4.89 -18.94 -10.32
N LEU A 335 -4.12 -19.54 -9.42
CA LEU A 335 -4.31 -20.90 -8.96
C LEU A 335 -5.03 -20.83 -7.61
N LEU A 336 -6.15 -21.54 -7.49
CA LEU A 336 -6.79 -21.77 -6.20
C LEU A 336 -5.99 -22.84 -5.46
N LEU A 337 -5.40 -22.47 -4.33
CA LEU A 337 -4.65 -23.39 -3.49
C LEU A 337 -5.57 -23.98 -2.41
N GLY A 338 -5.26 -25.20 -1.95
CA GLY A 338 -5.88 -25.75 -0.75
C GLY A 338 -5.52 -24.93 0.49
N ARG A 339 -6.38 -25.01 1.51
CA ARG A 339 -6.14 -24.37 2.81
C ARG A 339 -4.84 -24.91 3.42
N LYS A 340 -4.02 -24.01 3.95
CA LYS A 340 -2.78 -24.34 4.68
C LYS A 340 -2.94 -24.07 6.17
N GLU A 341 -2.04 -24.64 6.97
CA GLU A 341 -2.06 -24.50 8.44
C GLU A 341 -1.89 -23.04 8.91
N ASP A 342 -1.19 -22.23 8.13
CA ASP A 342 -0.95 -20.80 8.41
C ASP A 342 -2.08 -19.89 7.91
N ASP A 343 -3.14 -20.43 7.29
CA ASP A 343 -4.30 -19.65 6.86
C ASP A 343 -5.22 -19.35 8.05
N TYR A 344 -5.50 -18.06 8.27
CA TYR A 344 -6.35 -17.56 9.35
C TYR A 344 -7.62 -16.90 8.80
N VAL A 345 -8.66 -16.86 9.64
CA VAL A 345 -9.90 -16.13 9.35
C VAL A 345 -9.60 -14.64 9.36
N ILE A 346 -9.92 -13.96 8.25
CA ILE A 346 -9.64 -12.53 8.07
C ILE A 346 -10.56 -11.65 8.93
N LEU A 347 -11.83 -12.06 9.05
CA LEU A 347 -12.87 -11.23 9.66
C LEU A 347 -13.04 -11.55 11.16
N PRO A 348 -12.75 -10.60 12.06
CA PRO A 348 -12.97 -10.77 13.49
C PRO A 348 -14.47 -10.67 13.83
N ASP A 349 -14.88 -11.39 14.87
CA ASP A 349 -16.28 -11.50 15.32
C ASP A 349 -16.90 -10.13 15.63
N ARG A 350 -16.11 -9.23 16.22
CA ARG A 350 -16.52 -7.85 16.50
C ARG A 350 -16.98 -7.14 15.23
N TYR A 351 -16.23 -7.25 14.14
CA TYR A 351 -16.60 -6.61 12.87
C TYR A 351 -17.88 -7.21 12.27
N LEU A 352 -17.98 -8.54 12.27
CA LEU A 352 -19.15 -9.26 11.76
C LEU A 352 -20.44 -8.84 12.50
N LYS A 353 -20.37 -8.70 13.82
CA LYS A 353 -21.48 -8.27 14.67
C LYS A 353 -21.74 -6.76 14.55
N ASP A 354 -20.73 -5.95 14.79
CA ASP A 354 -20.89 -4.51 15.03
C ASP A 354 -21.05 -3.71 13.74
N VAL A 355 -20.57 -4.21 12.60
CA VAL A 355 -20.66 -3.55 11.27
C VAL A 355 -21.66 -4.24 10.34
N LEU A 356 -21.61 -5.58 10.24
CA LEU A 356 -22.42 -6.34 9.28
C LEU A 356 -23.73 -6.93 9.85
N ASP A 357 -23.99 -6.73 11.14
CA ASP A 357 -25.17 -7.26 11.85
C ASP A 357 -25.32 -8.78 11.82
N LEU A 358 -24.22 -9.51 11.69
CA LEU A 358 -24.23 -10.96 11.72
C LEU A 358 -24.24 -11.45 13.18
N LYS A 359 -25.24 -12.26 13.54
CA LYS A 359 -25.44 -12.78 14.91
C LYS A 359 -25.03 -14.25 15.09
N GLU A 360 -25.03 -15.03 14.00
CA GLU A 360 -24.64 -16.45 13.96
C GLU A 360 -23.84 -16.72 12.67
N TYR A 361 -22.62 -17.27 12.77
CA TYR A 361 -21.71 -17.51 11.64
C TYR A 361 -20.58 -18.49 11.92
#